data_AF-W6QHT4-F1
#
_entry.id   AF-W6QHT4-F1
#
_cell.length_a   1.000
_cell.length_b   1.000
_cell.length_c   1.000
_cell.angle_alpha   90.00
_cell.angle_beta   90.00
_cell.angle_gamma   90.00
#
_symmetry.space_group_name_H-M   'P 1'
#
loop_
_entity.id
_entity.type
_entity.pdbx_description
1 polymer ?
#
loop_
_entity_poly.entity_id
_entity_poly.type
_entity_poly.pdbx_seq_one_letter_code
_entity_poly.pdbx_strand_id
1 'polypeptide(L)'
;MRYIWDFDFATLVWDLFEGRHLFYGNDPDGKGYSTWAHLAEVMGVLGPPPLDMLQRGERSHEFFTEDGKHPFLARDFVKAYEDDVAGKWKQDIEIPIGTSLEISEQFLEGRNKEMIMAFMRDMLQWRPEDRKTAKDLLQDPWLNDRIG
;
A
#
# COMPACT_ATOMS: atom_id res chain seq x y z
N MET A 1 18.00 12.92 -3.71
CA MET A 1 16.56 13.16 -3.46
C MET A 1 15.81 12.86 -4.74
N ARG A 2 15.16 11.70 -4.90
CA ARG A 2 14.41 11.44 -6.15
C ARG A 2 13.10 10.63 -6.02
N TYR A 3 12.72 10.14 -4.85
CA TYR A 3 11.62 9.17 -4.75
C TYR A 3 10.67 9.34 -3.55
N ILE A 4 10.80 10.45 -2.80
CA ILE A 4 10.02 10.69 -1.59
C ILE A 4 8.57 11.13 -1.89
N TRP A 5 8.29 11.58 -3.10
CA TRP A 5 7.06 12.31 -3.39
C TRP A 5 5.87 11.41 -3.77
N ASP A 6 6.09 10.19 -4.27
CA ASP A 6 5.01 9.49 -4.99
C ASP A 6 4.03 8.73 -4.06
N PHE A 7 4.49 8.14 -2.96
CA PHE A 7 3.59 7.42 -2.03
C PHE A 7 2.70 8.37 -1.23
N ASP A 8 3.30 9.43 -0.65
CA ASP A 8 2.55 10.47 0.08
C ASP A 8 1.65 11.25 -0.87
N PHE A 9 2.06 11.48 -2.11
CA PHE A 9 1.19 12.09 -3.10
C PHE A 9 0.00 11.18 -3.45
N ALA A 10 0.20 9.87 -3.56
CA ALA A 10 -0.91 8.94 -3.79
C ALA A 10 -1.93 8.97 -2.64
N THR A 11 -1.48 8.96 -1.39
CA THR A 11 -2.39 9.07 -0.24
C THR A 11 -3.13 10.41 -0.26
N LEU A 12 -2.46 11.51 -0.59
CA LEU A 12 -3.11 12.82 -0.73
C LEU A 12 -4.14 12.87 -1.87
N VAL A 13 -3.83 12.29 -3.04
CA VAL A 13 -4.76 12.21 -4.17
C VAL A 13 -6.00 11.42 -3.77
N TRP A 14 -5.81 10.28 -3.10
CA TRP A 14 -6.91 9.48 -2.57
C TRP A 14 -7.76 10.27 -1.58
N ASP A 15 -7.14 10.88 -0.58
CA ASP A 15 -7.84 11.59 0.49
C ASP A 15 -8.67 12.77 -0.05
N LEU A 16 -8.13 13.49 -1.03
CA LEU A 16 -8.85 14.56 -1.71
C LEU A 16 -10.02 14.03 -2.54
N PHE A 17 -9.84 12.88 -3.17
CA PHE A 17 -10.83 12.31 -4.08
C PHE A 17 -11.99 11.63 -3.34
N GLU A 18 -11.68 10.80 -2.34
CA GLU A 18 -12.65 10.02 -1.56
C GLU A 18 -13.17 10.78 -0.33
N GLY A 19 -12.55 11.91 0.02
CA GLY A 19 -12.91 12.72 1.20
C GLY A 19 -12.62 12.03 2.53
N ARG A 20 -11.80 10.98 2.52
CA ARG A 20 -11.44 10.15 3.68
C ARG A 20 -10.03 9.57 3.51
N HIS A 21 -9.36 9.30 4.63
CA HIS A 21 -7.99 8.80 4.59
C HIS A 21 -7.89 7.41 3.96
N LEU A 22 -6.89 7.19 3.11
CA LEU A 22 -6.54 5.85 2.64
C LEU A 22 -6.01 4.98 3.79
N PHE A 23 -5.18 5.58 4.65
CA PHE A 23 -4.58 4.95 5.82
C PHE A 23 -4.81 5.84 7.03
N TYR A 24 -5.40 5.30 8.09
CA TYR A 24 -5.63 6.01 9.34
C TYR A 24 -4.54 5.72 10.37
N GLY A 25 -4.00 4.50 10.35
CA GLY A 25 -2.98 4.05 11.30
C GLY A 25 -3.44 4.05 12.75
N ASN A 26 -4.75 3.91 12.99
CA ASN A 26 -5.31 3.93 14.34
C ASN A 26 -5.01 2.63 15.06
N ASP A 27 -4.38 2.73 16.23
CA ASP A 27 -4.10 1.58 17.06
C ASP A 27 -5.40 0.94 17.58
N PRO A 28 -5.55 -0.39 17.50
CA PRO A 28 -6.73 -1.08 18.02
C PRO A 28 -7.00 -0.81 19.51
N ASP A 29 -5.97 -0.50 20.29
CA ASP A 29 -6.10 -0.14 21.71
C ASP A 29 -6.72 1.26 21.94
N GLY A 30 -7.02 2.01 20.88
CA GLY A 30 -7.59 3.36 20.95
C GLY A 30 -6.59 4.43 21.37
N LYS A 31 -5.29 4.13 21.37
CA LYS A 31 -4.21 5.05 21.77
C LYS A 31 -3.88 6.11 20.71
N GLY A 32 -4.60 6.11 19.59
CA GLY A 32 -4.36 6.99 18.45
C GLY A 32 -3.41 6.36 17.44
N TYR A 33 -2.68 7.18 16.68
CA TYR A 33 -1.82 6.71 15.61
C TYR A 33 -0.66 5.85 16.12
N SER A 34 -0.42 4.70 15.48
CA SER A 34 0.80 3.91 15.66
C SER A 34 1.40 3.47 14.32
N THR A 35 2.73 3.48 14.23
CA THR A 35 3.43 3.02 13.01
C THR A 35 3.09 1.57 12.68
N TRP A 36 2.82 0.75 13.69
CA TRP A 36 2.42 -0.64 13.53
C TRP A 36 1.05 -0.78 12.87
N ALA A 37 0.05 -0.05 13.36
CA ALA A 37 -1.28 -0.04 12.75
C ALA A 37 -1.24 0.51 11.33
N HIS A 38 -0.49 1.60 11.11
CA HIS A 38 -0.33 2.18 9.77
C HIS A 38 0.30 1.18 8.79
N LEU A 39 1.38 0.50 9.20
CA LEU A 39 2.05 -0.49 8.37
C LEU A 39 1.18 -1.72 8.10
N ALA A 40 0.34 -2.13 9.06
CA ALA A 40 -0.64 -3.20 8.86
C ALA A 40 -1.70 -2.82 7.81
N GLU A 41 -2.18 -1.58 7.80
CA GLU A 41 -3.11 -1.09 6.76
C GLU A 41 -2.45 -1.04 5.38
N VAL A 42 -1.20 -0.56 5.30
CA VAL A 42 -0.42 -0.57 4.04
C VAL A 42 -0.25 -2.00 3.51
N MET A 43 0.07 -2.96 4.39
CA MET A 43 0.14 -4.38 4.03
C MET A 43 -1.20 -4.96 3.61
N GLY A 44 -2.31 -4.48 4.18
CA GLY A 44 -3.66 -4.87 3.76
C GLY A 44 -3.95 -4.47 2.32
N VAL A 45 -3.49 -3.28 1.90
CA VAL A 45 -3.73 -2.72 0.56
C VAL A 45 -2.72 -3.23 -0.48
N LEU A 46 -1.43 -3.30 -0.13
CA LEU A 46 -0.34 -3.63 -1.06
C LEU A 46 0.14 -5.08 -0.98
N GLY A 47 -0.35 -5.84 -0.01
CA GLY A 47 0.24 -7.11 0.34
C GLY A 47 1.57 -6.94 1.12
N PRO A 48 2.27 -8.06 1.40
CA PRO A 48 3.48 -8.02 2.20
C PRO A 48 4.60 -7.24 1.51
N PRO A 49 5.48 -6.56 2.28
CA PRO A 49 6.65 -5.92 1.72
C PRO A 49 7.63 -6.96 1.14
N PRO A 50 8.31 -6.65 0.02
CA PRO A 50 9.31 -7.54 -0.55
C PRO A 50 10.52 -7.77 0.36
N LEU A 51 11.13 -8.95 0.27
CA LEU A 51 12.26 -9.36 1.13
C LEU A 51 13.45 -8.40 1.11
N ASP A 52 13.93 -7.99 -0.05
CA ASP A 52 15.11 -7.14 -0.13
C ASP A 52 14.84 -5.71 0.35
N MET A 53 13.58 -5.24 0.36
CA MET A 53 13.22 -4.01 1.07
C MET A 53 13.39 -4.18 2.57
N LEU A 54 12.90 -5.30 3.12
CA LEU A 54 13.09 -5.59 4.54
C LEU A 54 14.58 -5.68 4.89
N GLN A 55 15.39 -6.32 4.05
CA GLN A 55 16.85 -6.41 4.25
C GLN A 55 17.58 -5.07 4.19
N ARG A 56 17.11 -4.12 3.36
CA ARG A 56 17.70 -2.79 3.24
C ARG A 56 17.24 -1.81 4.34
N GLY A 57 16.07 -2.06 4.94
CA GLY A 57 15.49 -1.14 5.92
C GLY A 57 16.16 -1.23 7.28
N GLU A 58 16.74 -0.12 7.74
CA GLU A 58 17.44 -0.03 9.04
C GLU A 58 16.54 -0.45 10.21
N ARG A 59 15.25 -0.11 10.14
CA ARG A 59 14.25 -0.38 11.19
C ARG A 59 13.37 -1.58 10.89
N SER A 60 13.60 -2.32 9.80
CA SER A 60 12.77 -3.49 9.44
C SER A 60 12.73 -4.53 10.56
N HIS A 61 13.86 -4.70 11.26
CA HIS A 61 13.99 -5.59 12.40
C HIS A 61 13.11 -5.18 13.60
N GLU A 62 12.61 -3.95 13.67
CA GLU A 62 11.62 -3.58 14.70
C GLU A 62 10.29 -4.27 14.41
N PHE A 63 9.90 -4.38 13.13
CA PHE A 63 8.56 -4.80 12.68
C PHE A 63 8.46 -6.26 12.25
N PHE A 64 9.55 -6.80 11.71
CA PHE A 64 9.61 -8.14 11.14
C PHE A 64 10.69 -8.96 11.83
N THR A 65 10.42 -10.26 12.01
CA THR A 65 11.48 -11.23 12.35
C THR A 65 12.33 -11.52 11.13
N GLU A 66 13.56 -11.98 11.33
CA GLU A 66 14.42 -12.45 10.23
C GLU A 66 13.88 -13.72 9.56
N ASP A 67 12.91 -14.40 10.22
CA ASP A 67 12.37 -15.68 9.79
C ASP A 67 11.27 -15.46 8.73
N GLY A 68 11.55 -15.89 7.50
CA GLY A 68 10.72 -15.75 6.29
C GLY A 68 9.38 -16.49 6.26
N LYS A 69 8.59 -16.49 7.34
CA LYS A 69 7.27 -17.15 7.37
C LYS A 69 6.22 -16.32 8.10
N HIS A 70 5.32 -15.71 7.33
CA HIS A 70 4.16 -14.99 7.86
C HIS A 70 3.01 -15.96 8.23
N PRO A 71 2.56 -16.05 9.49
CA PRO A 71 1.55 -17.02 9.91
C PRO A 71 0.13 -16.72 9.41
N PHE A 72 -0.21 -15.46 9.08
CA PHE A 72 -1.58 -15.04 8.75
C PHE A 72 -1.88 -14.85 7.25
N LEU A 73 -0.87 -14.93 6.36
CA LEU A 73 -1.11 -14.80 4.90
C LEU A 73 -1.30 -16.16 4.21
N ALA A 74 -1.06 -17.26 4.94
CA ALA A 74 -0.76 -18.58 4.40
C ALA A 74 -1.97 -19.39 3.88
N ARG A 75 -3.19 -18.83 3.75
CA ARG A 75 -4.31 -19.62 3.19
C ARG A 75 -4.87 -19.12 1.87
N ASP A 76 -5.02 -17.80 1.67
CA ASP A 76 -5.65 -17.30 0.44
C ASP A 76 -4.80 -16.28 -0.36
N PHE A 77 -3.84 -15.58 0.28
CA PHE A 77 -2.98 -14.59 -0.41
C PHE A 77 -1.67 -15.17 -0.94
N VAL A 78 -1.09 -16.17 -0.26
CA VAL A 78 0.30 -16.63 -0.49
C VAL A 78 0.50 -17.45 -1.77
N LYS A 79 -0.54 -18.02 -2.37
CA LYS A 79 -0.34 -18.86 -3.58
C LYS A 79 0.21 -18.07 -4.78
N ALA A 80 0.03 -16.76 -4.81
CA ALA A 80 0.54 -15.89 -5.88
C ALA A 80 1.95 -15.32 -5.59
N TYR A 81 2.41 -15.34 -4.34
CA TYR A 81 3.61 -14.61 -3.87
C TYR A 81 4.52 -15.46 -2.97
N GLU A 82 4.44 -16.78 -3.10
CA GLU A 82 5.08 -17.76 -2.21
C GLU A 82 6.61 -17.58 -2.10
N ASP A 83 7.23 -17.01 -3.13
CA ASP A 83 8.68 -16.76 -3.21
C ASP A 83 9.12 -15.39 -2.64
N ASP A 84 8.21 -14.44 -2.36
CA ASP A 84 8.54 -13.04 -2.05
C ASP A 84 8.14 -12.57 -0.63
N VAL A 85 7.49 -13.41 0.18
CA VAL A 85 7.07 -13.01 1.54
C VAL A 85 8.18 -13.26 2.56
N ALA A 86 8.72 -12.18 3.12
CA ALA A 86 9.73 -12.25 4.17
C ALA A 86 9.25 -11.71 5.52
N GLY A 87 9.75 -12.35 6.58
CA GLY A 87 9.56 -11.96 7.97
C GLY A 87 8.17 -12.27 8.56
N LYS A 88 8.14 -12.92 9.73
CA LYS A 88 6.94 -12.92 10.58
C LYS A 88 6.73 -11.52 11.17
N TRP A 89 5.53 -10.97 10.96
CA TRP A 89 5.04 -9.76 11.63
C TRP A 89 5.13 -9.91 13.16
N LYS A 90 5.74 -8.94 13.83
CA LYS A 90 6.10 -9.04 15.26
C LYS A 90 4.99 -8.67 16.24
N GLN A 91 3.88 -8.10 15.78
CA GLN A 91 2.82 -7.60 16.65
C GLN A 91 1.49 -8.30 16.42
N ASP A 92 0.66 -8.42 17.45
CA ASP A 92 -0.71 -8.98 17.36
C ASP A 92 -1.73 -7.96 16.83
N ILE A 93 -1.31 -7.06 15.92
CA ILE A 93 -2.24 -6.23 15.16
C ILE A 93 -2.68 -7.03 13.94
N GLU A 94 -3.98 -7.23 13.80
CA GLU A 94 -4.56 -7.87 12.63
C GLU A 94 -4.30 -7.02 11.39
N ILE A 95 -3.75 -7.65 10.36
CA ILE A 95 -3.64 -7.04 9.03
C ILE A 95 -5.03 -7.12 8.40
N PRO A 96 -5.64 -6.00 7.99
CA PRO A 96 -6.94 -6.01 7.33
C PRO A 96 -6.92 -6.87 6.06
N ILE A 97 -7.63 -8.00 6.09
CA ILE A 97 -7.71 -8.94 4.97
C ILE A 97 -8.90 -8.55 4.09
N GLY A 98 -8.68 -8.42 2.78
CA GLY A 98 -9.75 -8.10 1.82
C GLY A 98 -10.01 -6.61 1.63
N THR A 99 -9.21 -5.73 2.23
CA THR A 99 -9.14 -4.30 1.90
C THR A 99 -8.33 -4.12 0.62
N SER A 100 -9.00 -3.84 -0.50
CA SER A 100 -8.35 -3.37 -1.73
C SER A 100 -8.71 -1.92 -1.99
N LEU A 101 -7.92 -1.22 -2.82
CA LEU A 101 -8.29 0.09 -3.34
C LEU A 101 -9.68 0.03 -4.01
N GLU A 102 -9.96 -1.04 -4.75
CA GLU A 102 -11.23 -1.23 -5.45
C GLU A 102 -12.44 -1.36 -4.53
N ILE A 103 -12.28 -2.03 -3.40
CA ILE A 103 -13.35 -2.17 -2.38
C ILE A 103 -13.52 -0.85 -1.63
N SER A 104 -12.44 -0.08 -1.50
CA SER A 104 -12.45 1.21 -0.82
C SER A 104 -13.08 2.32 -1.67
N GLU A 105 -12.99 2.27 -2.99
CA GLU A 105 -13.59 3.29 -3.87
C GLU A 105 -15.12 3.23 -3.87
N GLN A 106 -15.78 4.31 -3.41
CA GLN A 106 -17.24 4.38 -3.23
C GLN A 106 -17.97 5.24 -4.26
N PHE A 107 -17.26 6.10 -5.01
CA PHE A 107 -17.90 7.13 -5.83
C PHE A 107 -17.87 6.85 -7.33
N LEU A 108 -16.88 6.11 -7.81
CA LEU A 108 -16.73 5.80 -9.23
C LEU A 108 -17.20 4.39 -9.60
N GLU A 109 -17.70 4.27 -10.82
CA GLU A 109 -18.04 3.00 -11.45
C GLU A 109 -17.48 2.93 -12.88
N GLY A 110 -17.38 1.70 -13.40
CA GLY A 110 -16.94 1.45 -14.77
C GLY A 110 -15.53 1.98 -15.08
N ARG A 111 -15.34 2.53 -16.28
CA ARG A 111 -14.02 2.94 -16.80
C ARG A 111 -13.30 3.96 -15.92
N ASN A 112 -14.03 4.91 -15.33
CA ASN A 112 -13.41 5.94 -14.48
C ASN A 112 -12.77 5.33 -13.24
N LYS A 113 -13.43 4.32 -12.64
CA LYS A 113 -12.88 3.56 -11.51
C LYS A 113 -11.63 2.81 -11.95
N GLU A 114 -11.69 2.07 -13.06
CA GLU A 114 -10.55 1.32 -13.58
C GLU A 114 -9.31 2.22 -13.80
N MET A 115 -9.51 3.41 -14.37
CA MET A 115 -8.44 4.36 -14.65
C MET A 115 -7.81 4.94 -13.37
N ILE A 116 -8.60 5.37 -12.39
CA ILE A 116 -8.03 5.90 -11.13
C ILE A 116 -7.32 4.80 -10.34
N MET A 117 -7.82 3.56 -10.36
CA MET A 117 -7.18 2.44 -9.68
C MET A 117 -5.83 2.09 -10.33
N ALA A 118 -5.74 2.13 -11.66
CA ALA A 118 -4.48 1.95 -12.37
C ALA A 118 -3.47 3.06 -12.00
N PHE A 119 -3.92 4.32 -12.03
CA PHE A 119 -3.10 5.47 -11.64
C PHE A 119 -2.59 5.37 -10.19
N MET A 120 -3.47 4.99 -9.26
CA MET A 120 -3.11 4.79 -7.84
C MET A 120 -2.10 3.67 -7.66
N ARG A 121 -2.24 2.54 -8.38
CA ARG A 121 -1.30 1.42 -8.32
C ARG A 121 0.08 1.79 -8.85
N ASP A 122 0.18 2.65 -9.85
CA ASP A 122 1.46 3.10 -10.37
C ASP A 122 2.27 3.94 -9.36
N MET A 123 1.59 4.55 -8.38
CA MET A 123 2.21 5.34 -7.31
C MET A 123 2.40 4.54 -6.01
N LEU A 124 1.42 3.70 -5.66
CA LEU A 124 1.41 2.89 -4.44
C LEU A 124 2.19 1.59 -4.64
N GLN A 125 3.52 1.72 -4.70
CA GLN A 125 4.43 0.57 -4.73
C GLN A 125 5.35 0.57 -3.51
N TRP A 126 5.62 -0.64 -3.00
CA TRP A 126 6.61 -0.84 -1.93
C TRP A 126 7.97 -0.29 -2.36
N ARG A 127 8.50 -0.79 -3.49
CA ARG A 127 9.79 -0.37 -4.04
C ARG A 127 9.68 1.03 -4.63
N PRO A 128 10.52 1.99 -4.20
CA PRO A 128 10.59 3.28 -4.85
C PRO A 128 10.94 3.19 -6.35
N GLU A 129 11.69 2.16 -6.75
CA GLU A 129 12.13 1.95 -8.13
C GLU A 129 11.01 1.45 -9.06
N ASP A 130 9.96 0.83 -8.51
CA ASP A 130 8.80 0.37 -9.28
C ASP A 130 7.78 1.48 -9.53
N ARG A 131 7.92 2.62 -8.84
CA ARG A 131 6.99 3.75 -8.97
C ARG A 131 7.21 4.46 -10.29
N LYS A 132 6.11 4.81 -10.96
CA LYS A 132 6.18 5.73 -12.10
C LYS A 132 6.67 7.09 -11.65
N THR A 133 7.49 7.74 -12.49
CA THR A 133 7.98 9.08 -12.16
C THR A 133 6.85 10.10 -12.31
N ALA A 134 6.96 11.26 -11.65
CA ALA A 134 6.04 12.38 -11.85
C ALA A 134 5.81 12.74 -13.33
N LYS A 135 6.85 12.61 -14.17
CA LYS A 135 6.74 12.84 -15.61
C LYS A 135 5.84 11.82 -16.31
N ASP A 136 5.96 10.54 -15.94
CA ASP A 136 5.16 9.47 -16.52
C ASP A 136 3.71 9.57 -16.03
N LEU A 137 3.52 9.90 -14.75
CA LEU A 137 2.19 10.14 -14.16
C LEU A 137 1.46 11.30 -14.84
N LEU A 138 2.15 12.39 -15.19
CA LEU A 138 1.55 13.48 -15.96
C LEU A 138 1.05 13.08 -17.35
N GLN A 139 1.54 11.97 -17.90
CA GLN A 139 1.08 11.41 -19.17
C GLN A 139 -0.03 10.36 -18.99
N ASP A 140 -0.44 10.08 -17.75
CA ASP A 140 -1.42 9.05 -17.49
C ASP A 140 -2.78 9.40 -18.11
N PRO A 141 -3.47 8.43 -18.75
CA PRO A 141 -4.79 8.65 -19.31
C PRO A 141 -5.78 9.20 -18.31
N TRP A 142 -5.73 8.82 -17.03
CA TRP A 142 -6.67 9.31 -16.02
C TRP A 142 -6.61 10.83 -15.84
N LEU A 143 -5.40 11.42 -15.87
CA LEU A 143 -5.22 12.87 -15.78
C LEU A 143 -5.59 13.57 -17.09
N ASN A 144 -5.28 12.97 -18.23
CA ASN A 144 -5.42 13.62 -19.54
C ASN A 144 -6.80 13.44 -20.18
N ASP A 145 -7.55 12.39 -19.83
CA ASP A 145 -8.89 12.10 -20.38
C ASP A 145 -10.00 12.92 -19.68
N ARG A 146 -9.66 13.66 -18.61
CA ARG A 146 -10.57 14.59 -17.90
C ARG A 146 -10.43 16.06 -18.32
N ILE A 147 -9.51 16.39 -19.23
CA ILE A 147 -9.33 17.75 -19.80
C ILE A 147 -9.75 17.78 -21.28
N GLY A 148 -10.77 16.99 -21.65
CA GLY A 148 -11.41 16.98 -22.97
C GLY A 148 -12.84 17.49 -22.90
#